data_AF-A0A7S1TLH1-F1
#
_entry.id   AF-A0A7S1TLH1-F1
#
_cell.length_a   1.000
_cell.length_b   1.000
_cell.length_c   1.000
_cell.angle_alpha   90.00
_cell.angle_beta   90.00
_cell.angle_gamma   90.00
#
_symmetry.space_group_name_H-M   'P 1'
#
loop_
_entity.id
_entity.type
_entity.pdbx_description
1 polymer ?
#
loop_
_entity_poly.entity_id
_entity_poly.type
_entity_poly.pdbx_seq_one_letter_code
_entity_poly.pdbx_strand_id
1 'polypeptide(L)'
;DAGTEGAAAVVKLIGKAVEGKMLPKPYAFIISEWYSTYEVAARESGMAKHEAAAFTERMFATLLDRVLAQMRDPVKFECFHQRVRVPFDYYTFGVEFARPLVNVAESTLLGGEHLELIASQLARGDNVVFLANHQ
;
A
#
# COMPACT_ATOMS: atom_id res chain seq x y z
N ASP A 1 22.19 5.18 -13.79
CA ASP A 1 22.66 3.87 -13.29
C ASP A 1 22.49 3.59 -11.79
N ALA A 2 21.67 4.36 -11.04
CA ALA A 2 21.30 4.00 -9.64
C ALA A 2 19.97 3.21 -9.53
N GLY A 3 19.14 3.21 -10.59
CA GLY A 3 17.84 2.53 -10.58
C GLY A 3 17.90 1.01 -10.74
N THR A 4 19.00 0.49 -11.27
CA THR A 4 19.22 -0.95 -11.49
C THR A 4 19.69 -1.70 -10.24
N GLU A 5 20.38 -1.01 -9.31
CA GLU A 5 20.83 -1.62 -8.04
C GLU A 5 19.67 -1.85 -7.04
N GLY A 6 18.70 -0.93 -6.98
CA GLY A 6 17.56 -1.05 -6.05
C GLY A 6 16.58 -2.18 -6.38
N ALA A 7 16.28 -2.39 -7.67
CA ALA A 7 15.47 -3.51 -8.13
C ALA A 7 16.09 -4.88 -7.76
N ALA A 8 17.43 -4.95 -7.73
CA ALA A 8 18.13 -6.16 -7.35
C ALA A 8 17.95 -6.52 -5.86
N ALA A 9 17.73 -5.54 -4.98
CA ALA A 9 17.66 -5.77 -3.54
C ALA A 9 16.37 -6.47 -3.11
N VAL A 10 15.19 -5.98 -3.54
CA VAL A 10 13.90 -6.60 -3.22
C VAL A 10 13.79 -7.99 -3.83
N VAL A 11 14.20 -8.16 -5.09
CA VAL A 11 14.21 -9.48 -5.75
C VAL A 11 15.12 -10.47 -4.99
N LYS A 12 16.26 -10.00 -4.48
CA LYS A 12 17.14 -10.82 -3.63
C LYS A 12 16.49 -11.17 -2.30
N LEU A 13 15.73 -10.26 -1.67
CA LEU A 13 14.99 -10.56 -0.44
C LEU A 13 13.89 -11.60 -0.69
N ILE A 14 13.17 -11.50 -1.80
CA ILE A 14 12.17 -12.49 -2.23
C ILE A 14 12.84 -13.85 -2.43
N GLY A 15 13.98 -13.90 -3.14
CA GLY A 15 14.76 -15.13 -3.34
C GLY A 15 15.15 -15.80 -2.02
N LYS A 16 15.70 -15.03 -1.07
CA LYS A 16 16.02 -15.52 0.28
C LYS A 16 14.80 -16.06 1.02
N ALA A 17 13.65 -15.41 0.91
CA ALA A 17 12.42 -15.85 1.56
C ALA A 17 11.89 -17.18 0.97
N VAL A 18 12.07 -17.40 -0.34
CA VAL A 18 11.75 -18.65 -1.02
C VAL A 18 12.71 -19.76 -0.59
N GLU A 19 14.02 -19.49 -0.57
CA GLU A 19 15.05 -20.44 -0.12
C GLU A 19 14.81 -20.86 1.33
N GLY A 20 14.46 -19.91 2.20
CA GLY A 20 14.08 -20.15 3.59
C GLY A 20 12.71 -20.80 3.78
N LYS A 21 11.99 -21.15 2.71
CA LYS A 21 10.62 -21.72 2.73
C LYS A 21 9.59 -20.87 3.47
N MET A 22 9.85 -19.57 3.62
CA MET A 22 8.92 -18.61 4.24
C MET A 22 7.91 -18.08 3.22
N LEU A 23 8.27 -18.09 1.93
CA LEU A 23 7.42 -17.64 0.84
C LEU A 23 7.27 -18.75 -0.22
N PRO A 24 6.04 -19.26 -0.46
CA PRO A 24 5.79 -20.16 -1.58
C PRO A 24 6.09 -19.49 -2.93
N LYS A 25 6.65 -20.27 -3.86
CA LYS A 25 7.08 -19.81 -5.19
C LYS A 25 6.01 -19.04 -5.99
N PRO A 26 4.72 -19.45 -5.99
CA PRO A 26 3.69 -18.70 -6.72
C PRO A 26 3.56 -17.25 -6.24
N TYR A 27 3.64 -17.02 -4.93
CA TYR A 27 3.55 -15.66 -4.37
C TYR A 27 4.82 -14.84 -4.63
N ALA A 28 5.99 -15.49 -4.67
CA ALA A 28 7.22 -14.82 -5.05
C ALA A 28 7.16 -14.24 -6.48
N PHE A 29 6.57 -14.98 -7.41
CA PHE A 29 6.34 -14.48 -8.77
C PHE A 29 5.40 -13.26 -8.77
N ILE A 30 4.24 -13.37 -8.10
CA ILE A 30 3.26 -12.27 -8.00
C ILE A 30 3.87 -11.00 -7.42
N ILE A 31 4.62 -11.11 -6.32
CA ILE A 31 5.23 -9.94 -5.66
C ILE A 31 6.31 -9.32 -6.56
N SER A 32 7.07 -10.12 -7.30
CA SER A 32 8.11 -9.63 -8.21
C SER A 32 7.52 -8.91 -9.44
N GLU A 33 6.42 -9.44 -9.98
CA GLU A 33 5.68 -8.80 -11.08
C GLU A 33 5.04 -7.49 -10.60
N TRP A 34 4.43 -7.50 -9.41
CA TRP A 34 3.84 -6.30 -8.82
C TRP A 34 4.90 -5.22 -8.55
N TYR A 35 6.08 -5.60 -8.04
CA TYR A 35 7.20 -4.66 -7.87
C TYR A 35 7.54 -3.96 -9.19
N SER A 36 7.68 -4.74 -10.26
CA SER A 36 8.11 -4.23 -11.57
C SER A 36 7.09 -3.26 -12.17
N THR A 37 5.81 -3.64 -12.12
CA THR A 37 4.71 -2.81 -12.63
C THR A 37 4.48 -1.56 -11.78
N TYR A 38 4.59 -1.68 -10.46
CA TYR A 38 4.47 -0.55 -9.54
C TYR A 38 5.60 0.46 -9.71
N GLU A 39 6.85 0.00 -9.91
CA GLU A 39 7.98 0.91 -10.13
C GLU A 39 7.77 1.80 -11.37
N VAL A 40 7.25 1.22 -12.45
CA VAL A 40 6.89 1.96 -13.67
C VAL A 40 5.83 3.01 -13.36
N ALA A 41 4.72 2.61 -12.74
CA ALA A 41 3.65 3.53 -12.36
C ALA A 41 4.15 4.68 -11.44
N ALA A 42 4.99 4.35 -10.45
CA ALA A 42 5.57 5.33 -9.54
C ALA A 42 6.50 6.32 -10.25
N ARG A 43 7.30 5.87 -11.23
CA ARG A 43 8.14 6.74 -12.08
C ARG A 43 7.30 7.69 -12.93
N GLU A 44 6.19 7.21 -13.46
CA GLU A 44 5.29 7.97 -14.34
C GLU A 44 4.43 8.97 -13.58
N SER A 45 4.11 8.71 -12.31
CA SER A 45 3.24 9.54 -11.46
C SER A 45 3.71 10.98 -11.20
N GLY A 46 4.96 11.31 -11.51
CA GLY A 46 5.58 12.61 -11.20
C GLY A 46 5.95 12.82 -9.73
N MET A 47 5.23 12.21 -8.77
CA MET A 47 5.48 12.39 -7.33
C MET A 47 6.80 11.80 -6.85
N ALA A 48 7.20 10.66 -7.41
CA ALA A 48 8.45 10.01 -7.06
C ALA A 48 9.47 10.07 -8.19
N LYS A 49 9.30 10.93 -9.21
CA LYS A 49 10.06 10.82 -10.47
C LYS A 49 11.59 10.68 -10.32
N HIS A 50 12.17 11.35 -9.32
CA HIS A 50 13.61 11.30 -9.03
C HIS A 50 14.02 10.25 -7.98
N GLU A 51 13.07 9.69 -7.23
CA GLU A 51 13.29 8.73 -6.14
C GLU A 51 12.47 7.44 -6.28
N ALA A 52 11.79 7.22 -7.40
CA ALA A 52 10.77 6.19 -7.56
C ALA A 52 11.33 4.80 -7.32
N ALA A 53 12.56 4.54 -7.76
CA ALA A 53 13.24 3.28 -7.50
C ALA A 53 13.44 3.07 -5.99
N ALA A 54 14.05 4.03 -5.29
CA ALA A 54 14.31 3.93 -3.85
C ALA A 54 13.02 3.90 -3.02
N PHE A 55 11.99 4.66 -3.43
CA PHE A 55 10.68 4.64 -2.80
C PHE A 55 10.00 3.26 -2.97
N THR A 56 9.97 2.75 -4.20
CA THR A 56 9.38 1.44 -4.51
C THR A 56 10.10 0.33 -3.76
N GLU A 57 11.43 0.37 -3.70
CA GLU A 57 12.25 -0.56 -2.93
C GLU A 57 11.85 -0.57 -1.45
N ARG A 58 11.79 0.59 -0.80
CA ARG A 58 11.38 0.70 0.61
C ARG A 58 9.96 0.18 0.85
N MET A 59 9.03 0.53 -0.03
CA MET A 59 7.64 0.09 0.07
C MET A 59 7.51 -1.43 -0.06
N PHE A 60 8.19 -2.04 -1.04
CA PHE A 60 8.11 -3.48 -1.26
C PHE A 60 8.93 -4.30 -0.27
N ALA A 61 10.05 -3.78 0.24
CA ALA A 61 10.77 -4.41 1.35
C ALA A 61 9.89 -4.47 2.60
N THR A 62 9.18 -3.37 2.90
CA THR A 62 8.22 -3.31 4.02
C THR A 62 7.02 -4.23 3.76
N LEU A 63 6.44 -4.19 2.57
CA LEU A 63 5.34 -5.08 2.17
C LEU A 63 5.72 -6.54 2.35
N LEU A 64 6.88 -6.96 1.84
CA LEU A 64 7.35 -8.33 1.93
C LEU A 64 7.48 -8.77 3.38
N ASP A 65 8.15 -7.96 4.22
CA ASP A 65 8.28 -8.24 5.65
C ASP A 65 6.90 -8.39 6.34
N ARG A 66 5.93 -7.53 6.01
CA ARG A 66 4.55 -7.63 6.55
C ARG A 66 3.80 -8.85 6.03
N VAL A 67 3.95 -9.20 4.75
CA VAL A 67 3.36 -10.42 4.15
C VAL A 67 3.93 -11.67 4.83
N LEU A 68 5.24 -11.76 4.99
CA LEU A 68 5.88 -12.90 5.67
C LEU A 68 5.43 -13.02 7.12
N ALA A 69 5.25 -11.90 7.83
CA ALA A 69 4.67 -11.90 9.17
C ALA A 69 3.24 -12.47 9.17
N GLN A 70 2.41 -12.10 8.19
CA GLN A 70 1.04 -12.62 8.06
C GLN A 70 0.98 -14.07 7.57
N MET A 71 1.96 -14.54 6.81
CA MET A 71 2.05 -15.96 6.46
C MET A 71 2.35 -16.83 7.67
N ARG A 72 3.14 -16.31 8.61
CA ARG A 72 3.47 -16.99 9.86
C ARG A 72 2.33 -16.93 10.86
N ASP A 73 1.71 -15.78 11.01
CA ASP A 73 0.62 -15.53 11.97
C ASP A 73 -0.48 -14.68 11.31
N PRO A 74 -1.43 -15.33 10.61
CA PRO A 74 -2.48 -14.63 9.89
C PRO A 74 -3.42 -13.89 10.84
N VAL A 75 -3.70 -12.63 10.54
CA VAL A 75 -4.71 -11.87 11.26
C VAL A 75 -6.09 -12.51 11.10
N LYS A 76 -6.84 -12.56 12.20
CA LYS A 76 -8.26 -12.92 12.18
C LYS A 76 -9.07 -11.64 12.04
N PHE A 77 -9.82 -11.53 10.95
CA PHE A 77 -10.73 -10.42 10.74
C PHE A 77 -12.05 -10.71 11.45
N GLU A 78 -12.34 -9.90 12.48
CA GLU A 78 -13.62 -9.91 13.19
C GLU A 78 -14.69 -9.14 12.39
N CYS A 79 -15.97 -9.33 12.75
CA CYS A 79 -17.09 -8.59 12.13
C CYS A 79 -16.91 -7.06 12.21
N PHE A 80 -16.18 -6.58 13.21
CA PHE A 80 -15.75 -5.19 13.32
C PHE A 80 -14.24 -5.12 13.52
N HIS A 81 -13.51 -4.86 12.43
CA HIS A 81 -12.07 -4.70 12.45
C HIS A 81 -11.68 -3.22 12.55
N GLN A 82 -11.09 -2.83 13.68
CA GLN A 82 -10.52 -1.49 13.83
C GLN A 82 -9.16 -1.42 13.15
N ARG A 83 -8.85 -0.26 12.54
CA ARG A 83 -7.54 -0.02 11.93
C ARG A 83 -6.40 -0.25 12.95
N VAL A 84 -5.37 -0.97 12.53
CA VAL A 84 -4.18 -1.22 13.36
C VAL A 84 -3.13 -0.14 13.09
N ARG A 85 -2.75 0.59 14.14
CA ARG A 85 -1.73 1.66 14.09
C ARG A 85 -0.44 1.31 14.85
N VAL A 86 -0.47 0.26 15.68
CA VAL A 86 0.66 -0.22 16.49
C VAL A 86 0.68 -1.76 16.51
N PRO A 87 1.86 -2.41 16.59
CA PRO A 87 3.21 -1.82 16.59
C PRO A 87 3.66 -1.32 15.22
N PHE A 88 2.91 -1.64 14.16
CA PHE A 88 3.12 -1.13 12.81
C PHE A 88 1.88 -0.35 12.35
N ASP A 89 2.11 0.78 11.69
CA ASP A 89 1.05 1.65 11.20
C ASP A 89 0.58 1.23 9.80
N TYR A 90 -0.33 0.25 9.75
CA TYR A 90 -0.88 -0.26 8.49
C TYR A 90 -1.69 0.80 7.72
N TYR A 91 -2.30 1.75 8.42
CA TYR A 91 -3.07 2.82 7.80
C TYR A 91 -2.15 3.76 7.02
N THR A 92 -1.13 4.30 7.68
CA THR A 92 -0.18 5.22 7.01
C THR A 92 0.59 4.50 5.92
N PHE A 93 1.01 3.26 6.15
CA PHE A 93 1.66 2.47 5.11
C PHE A 93 0.78 2.31 3.87
N GLY A 94 -0.49 1.95 4.03
CA GLY A 94 -1.42 1.79 2.89
C GLY A 94 -1.66 3.10 2.12
N VAL A 95 -1.83 4.21 2.83
CA VAL A 95 -2.00 5.53 2.20
C VAL A 95 -0.76 5.93 1.40
N GLU A 96 0.43 5.80 1.97
CA GLU A 96 1.68 6.13 1.28
C GLU A 96 1.96 5.17 0.12
N PHE A 97 1.61 3.89 0.26
CA PHE A 97 1.71 2.91 -0.82
C PHE A 97 0.75 3.23 -1.99
N ALA A 98 -0.45 3.73 -1.72
CA ALA A 98 -1.38 4.12 -2.78
C ALA A 98 -1.01 5.47 -3.42
N ARG A 99 -0.30 6.34 -2.69
CA ARG A 99 -0.02 7.72 -3.05
C ARG A 99 0.50 7.91 -4.48
N PRO A 100 1.59 7.26 -4.95
CA PRO A 100 2.08 7.48 -6.30
C PRO A 100 1.13 6.98 -7.40
N LEU A 101 0.11 6.20 -7.06
CA LEU A 101 -0.85 5.69 -8.06
C LEU A 101 -2.00 6.67 -8.30
N VAL A 102 -2.10 7.75 -7.51
CA VAL A 102 -3.15 8.77 -7.64
C VAL A 102 -2.59 9.99 -8.35
N ASN A 103 -3.11 10.30 -9.54
CA ASN A 103 -2.85 11.57 -10.20
C ASN A 103 -3.69 12.69 -9.58
N VAL A 104 -3.24 13.24 -8.45
CA VAL A 104 -3.97 14.28 -7.70
C VAL A 104 -4.28 15.51 -8.56
N ALA A 105 -3.39 15.86 -9.50
CA ALA A 105 -3.57 17.03 -10.36
C ALA A 105 -4.76 16.90 -11.34
N GLU A 106 -5.08 15.67 -11.76
CA GLU A 106 -6.22 15.38 -12.64
C GLU A 106 -7.42 14.79 -11.89
N SER A 107 -7.26 14.50 -10.60
CA SER A 107 -8.34 14.01 -9.75
C SER A 107 -9.27 15.14 -9.37
N THR A 108 -10.57 14.86 -9.31
CA THR A 108 -11.61 15.84 -8.91
C THR A 108 -12.35 15.34 -7.68
N LEU A 109 -12.64 16.26 -6.76
CA LEU A 109 -13.55 16.03 -5.63
C LEU A 109 -14.86 16.78 -5.87
N LEU A 110 -15.97 16.05 -5.93
CA LEU A 110 -17.33 16.60 -6.03
C LEU A 110 -18.06 16.38 -4.71
N GLY A 111 -18.92 17.33 -4.32
CA GLY A 111 -19.68 17.24 -3.06
C GLY A 111 -18.83 17.43 -1.80
N GLY A 112 -17.62 17.99 -1.93
CA GLY A 112 -16.72 18.24 -0.79
C GLY A 112 -17.32 19.18 0.26
N GLU A 113 -18.24 20.05 -0.15
CA GLU A 113 -19.04 20.91 0.73
C GLU A 113 -19.89 20.13 1.74
N HIS A 114 -20.24 18.87 1.45
CA HIS A 114 -21.01 18.03 2.37
C HIS A 114 -20.16 17.46 3.52
N LEU A 115 -18.82 17.53 3.43
CA LEU A 115 -17.95 16.99 4.47
C LEU A 115 -18.14 17.72 5.81
N GLU A 116 -18.39 19.03 5.77
CA GLU A 116 -18.69 19.82 6.98
C GLU A 116 -20.03 19.41 7.61
N LEU A 117 -21.04 19.16 6.77
CA LEU A 117 -22.34 18.66 7.24
C LEU A 117 -22.18 17.29 7.91
N ILE A 118 -21.44 16.37 7.28
CA ILE A 118 -21.15 15.04 7.79
C ILE A 118 -20.42 15.14 9.14
N ALA A 119 -19.38 15.99 9.23
CA ALA A 119 -18.65 16.21 10.47
C ALA A 119 -19.57 16.73 11.59
N SER A 120 -20.48 17.66 11.27
CA SER A 120 -21.45 18.19 12.24
C SER A 120 -22.45 17.13 12.72
N GLN A 121 -22.89 16.23 11.84
CA GLN A 121 -23.80 15.12 12.18
C GLN A 121 -23.12 14.13 13.13
N LEU A 122 -21.89 13.71 12.79
CA LEU A 122 -21.09 12.84 13.64
C LEU A 122 -20.84 13.47 15.03
N ALA A 123 -20.55 14.77 15.09
CA ALA A 123 -20.33 15.48 16.35
C ALA A 123 -21.57 15.54 17.25
N ARG A 124 -22.78 15.44 16.69
CA ARG A 124 -24.04 15.34 17.45
C ARG A 124 -24.42 13.90 17.85
N GLY A 125 -23.63 12.91 17.43
CA GLY A 125 -23.92 11.49 17.66
C GLY A 125 -24.82 10.84 16.61
N ASP A 126 -25.07 11.52 15.49
CA ASP A 126 -25.80 10.93 14.36
C ASP A 126 -24.90 9.87 13.67
N ASN A 127 -25.52 8.84 13.10
CA ASN A 127 -24.83 7.90 12.21
C ASN A 127 -24.89 8.41 10.77
N VAL A 128 -23.76 8.32 10.07
CA VAL A 128 -23.66 8.66 8.64
C VAL A 128 -23.23 7.41 7.86
N VAL A 129 -23.95 7.11 6.76
CA VAL A 129 -23.67 5.97 5.90
C VAL A 129 -23.36 6.47 4.49
N PHE A 130 -22.19 6.10 3.96
CA PHE A 130 -21.82 6.37 2.58
C PHE A 130 -22.34 5.26 1.68
N LEU A 131 -23.32 5.57 0.83
CA LEU A 131 -23.75 4.68 -0.24
C LEU A 131 -22.88 4.95 -1.47
N ALA A 132 -21.91 4.07 -1.71
CA ALA A 132 -20.91 4.22 -2.76
C ALA A 132 -20.87 2.98 -3.67
N ASN A 133 -20.39 3.18 -4.91
CA ASN A 133 -19.95 2.09 -5.76
C ASN A 133 -18.58 1.55 -5.29
N HIS A 134 -18.16 0.41 -5.85
CA HIS A 134 -16.84 -0.19 -5.60
C HIS A 134 -16.13 -0.41 -6.95
N GLN A 135 -14.85 -0.05 -7.03
CA GLN A 135 -13.97 -0.19 -8.19
C GLN A 135 -12.64 -0.80 -7.77
#